data_AF-A0A1M5Q672-F1
#
_entry.id   AF-A0A1M5Q672-F1
#
_cell.length_a   1.000
_cell.length_b   1.000
_cell.length_c   1.000
_cell.angle_alpha   90.00
_cell.angle_beta   90.00
_cell.angle_gamma   90.00
#
_symmetry.space_group_name_H-M   'P 1'
#
loop_
_entity.id
_entity.type
_entity.pdbx_description
1 polymer ?
#
loop_
_entity_poly.entity_id
_entity_poly.type
_entity_poly.pdbx_seq_one_letter_code
_entity_poly.pdbx_strand_id
1 'polypeptide(L)' 'MEERVGKRINLERVDEALGTGPSKIATGCPFCRVMMTDGLTTRQNERVAPGHVEILDVAQVLLRAVRRSGDGRVPASG' A
#
# COMPACT_ATOMS: atom_id res chain seq x y z
N MET A 1 8.71 2.33 20.44
CA MET A 1 8.19 1.36 21.43
C MET A 1 7.27 0.42 20.66
N GLU A 2 7.67 -0.84 20.47
CA GLU A 2 6.80 -1.84 19.85
C GLU A 2 5.98 -2.52 20.94
N GLU A 3 4.65 -2.52 20.77
CA GLU A 3 3.76 -3.30 21.63
C GLU A 3 3.82 -4.79 21.29
N ARG A 4 3.79 -5.63 22.31
CA ARG A 4 3.96 -7.09 22.18
C ARG A 4 2.73 -7.90 22.60
N VAL A 5 1.70 -7.23 23.09
CA VAL A 5 0.44 -7.87 23.44
C VAL A 5 -0.44 -7.97 22.19
N GLY A 6 -0.81 -9.19 21.83
CA GLY A 6 -1.64 -9.46 20.65
C GLY A 6 -0.86 -9.51 19.34
N LYS A 7 -1.59 -9.45 18.22
CA LYS A 7 -1.01 -9.50 16.88
C LYS A 7 -0.41 -8.14 16.53
N ARG A 8 0.76 -8.14 15.88
CA ARG A 8 1.39 -6.89 15.43
C ARG A 8 0.44 -6.12 14.53
N ILE A 9 0.30 -4.82 14.79
CA ILE A 9 -0.71 -3.99 14.13
C ILE A 9 -0.53 -3.92 12.62
N ASN A 10 0.72 -3.94 12.12
CA ASN A 10 0.98 -3.95 10.68
C ASN A 10 0.42 -5.20 10.00
N LEU A 11 0.49 -6.35 10.67
CA LEU A 11 -0.08 -7.61 10.17
C LEU A 11 -1.60 -7.60 10.23
N GLU A 12 -2.18 -7.08 11.32
CA GLU A 12 -3.63 -6.99 11.46
C GLU A 12 -4.26 -6.11 10.37
N ARG A 13 -3.72 -4.90 10.16
CA ARG A 13 -4.23 -3.97 9.14
C ARG A 13 -4.07 -4.50 7.72
N VAL A 14 -2.98 -5.22 7.44
CA VAL A 14 -2.78 -5.84 6.14
C VAL A 14 -3.77 -6.97 5.91
N ASP A 15 -4.05 -7.80 6.92
CA ASP A 15 -5.02 -8.89 6.79
C ASP A 15 -6.45 -8.35 6.60
N GLU A 16 -6.83 -7.31 7.34
CA GLU A 16 -8.10 -6.58 7.13
C GLU A 16 -8.21 -6.07 5.68
N ALA A 17 -7.14 -5.45 5.16
CA ALA A 17 -7.11 -4.93 3.81
C ALA A 17 -7.20 -6.05 2.76
N LEU A 18 -6.41 -7.13 2.91
CA LEU A 18 -6.40 -8.28 2.00
C LEU A 18 -7.75 -9.00 1.96
N GLY A 19 -8.49 -9.02 3.07
CA GLY A 19 -9.84 -9.58 3.14
C GLY A 19 -10.85 -8.90 2.19
N THR A 20 -10.54 -7.71 1.68
CA THR A 20 -11.37 -7.01 0.68
C THR A 20 -11.08 -7.42 -0.77
N GLY A 21 -10.11 -8.32 -1.00
CA GLY A 21 -9.63 -8.70 -2.34
C GLY A 21 -8.97 -7.57 -3.14
N PRO A 22 -8.11 -6.71 -2.55
CA PRO A 22 -7.57 -5.55 -3.24
C PRO A 22 -6.48 -5.97 -4.24
N SER A 23 -6.40 -5.25 -5.37
CA SER A 23 -5.17 -5.24 -6.18
C SER A 23 -4.18 -4.16 -5.73
N LYS A 24 -4.64 -3.14 -4.99
CA LYS A 24 -3.85 -2.00 -4.52
C LYS A 24 -4.40 -1.54 -3.18
N ILE A 25 -3.53 -1.17 -2.26
CA ILE A 25 -3.89 -0.57 -0.97
C ILE A 25 -3.29 0.84 -0.93
N ALA A 26 -4.13 1.86 -0.78
CA ALA A 26 -3.69 3.26 -0.77
C ALA A 26 -3.60 3.79 0.66
N THR A 27 -2.62 4.64 0.93
CA THR A 27 -2.42 5.32 2.21
C THR A 27 -2.28 6.83 2.03
N GLY A 28 -2.82 7.61 2.98
CA GLY A 28 -2.66 9.07 3.01
C GLY A 28 -1.58 9.56 3.97
N CYS A 29 -0.86 8.65 4.61
CA CYS A 29 0.11 8.95 5.67
C CYS A 29 1.45 8.25 5.39
N PRO A 30 2.59 8.97 5.41
CA PRO A 30 3.91 8.38 5.16
C PRO A 30 4.26 7.23 6.11
N PHE A 31 3.90 7.35 7.38
CA PHE A 31 4.14 6.30 8.37
C PHE A 31 3.32 5.05 8.07
N CYS A 32 2.03 5.22 7.74
CA CYS A 32 1.16 4.11 7.38
C CYS A 32 1.67 3.38 6.14
N ARG A 33 2.25 4.10 5.17
CA ARG A 33 2.86 3.48 3.99
C ARG A 33 3.96 2.49 4.38
N VAL A 34 4.89 2.90 5.25
CA VAL A 34 5.97 2.03 5.74
C VAL A 34 5.38 0.84 6.50
N MET A 35 4.51 1.12 7.47
CA MET A 35 3.85 0.09 8.29
C MET A 35 3.15 -0.98 7.43
N MET A 36 2.34 -0.55 6.46
CA MET A 36 1.60 -1.46 5.58
C MET A 36 2.52 -2.21 4.62
N THR A 37 3.62 -1.58 4.16
CA THR A 37 4.61 -2.23 3.30
C THR A 37 5.33 -3.35 4.04
N ASP A 38 5.74 -3.13 5.28
CA ASP A 38 6.40 -4.15 6.11
C ASP A 38 5.45 -5.33 6.40
N GLY A 39 4.19 -5.01 6.72
CA GLY A 39 3.16 -6.03 6.95
C GLY A 39 2.87 -6.85 5.69
N LEU A 40 2.72 -6.20 4.52
CA LEU A 40 2.46 -6.87 3.25
C LEU A 40 3.64 -7.75 2.84
N THR A 41 4.88 -7.25 2.98
CA THR A 41 6.10 -8.02 2.69
C THR A 41 6.16 -9.28 3.55
N THR A 42 5.82 -9.16 4.85
CA THR A 42 5.75 -10.32 5.74
C THR A 42 4.73 -11.35 5.24
N ARG A 43 3.51 -10.91 4.86
CA ARG A 43 2.47 -11.80 4.35
C ARG A 43 2.78 -12.42 3.00
N GLN A 44 3.52 -11.73 2.14
CA GLN A 44 4.02 -12.27 0.88
C GLN A 44 5.07 -13.36 1.13
N ASN A 45 5.99 -13.14 2.06
CA ASN A 45 7.00 -14.13 2.46
C ASN A 45 6.37 -15.38 3.07
N GLU A 46 5.30 -15.22 3.84
CA GLU A 46 4.50 -16.32 4.41
C GLU A 46 3.55 -16.97 3.37
N ARG A 47 3.51 -16.46 2.13
CA ARG A 47 2.62 -16.91 1.04
C ARG A 47 1.12 -16.78 1.35
N VAL A 48 0.77 -15.85 2.24
CA VAL A 48 -0.62 -15.51 2.61
C VAL A 48 -1.17 -14.40 1.70
N ALA A 49 -0.32 -13.44 1.31
CA ALA A 49 -0.71 -12.36 0.40
C ALA A 49 -0.27 -12.66 -1.05
N PRO A 50 -1.07 -12.28 -2.06
CA PRO A 50 -0.64 -12.34 -3.45
C PRO A 50 0.52 -11.39 -3.73
N GLY A 51 1.50 -11.84 -4.53
CA GLY A 51 2.67 -11.03 -4.91
C GLY A 51 2.36 -9.81 -5.79
N HIS A 52 1.14 -9.71 -6.33
CA HIS A 52 0.73 -8.60 -7.20
C HIS A 52 0.05 -7.44 -6.45
N VAL A 53 -0.23 -7.59 -5.15
CA VAL A 53 -0.79 -6.51 -4.32
C VAL A 53 0.32 -5.48 -4.05
N GLU A 54 0.01 -4.20 -4.23
CA GLU A 54 0.94 -3.09 -4.00
C GLU A 54 0.40 -2.08 -2.98
N ILE A 55 1.29 -1.51 -2.16
CA ILE A 55 1.00 -0.35 -1.29
C ILE A 55 1.38 0.93 -2.02
N LEU A 56 0.45 1.87 -2.11
CA LEU A 56 0.63 3.18 -2.75
C LEU A 56 0.28 4.30 -1.79
N ASP A 57 0.80 5.50 -2.05
CA ASP A 57 0.21 6.72 -1.48
C ASP A 57 -0.85 7.32 -2.41
N VAL A 58 -1.71 8.18 -1.86
CA VAL A 58 -2.78 8.85 -2.61
C VAL A 58 -2.27 9.66 -3.80
N ALA A 59 -1.11 10.31 -3.71
CA ALA A 59 -0.56 11.10 -4.81
C ALA A 59 -0.11 10.19 -5.97
N GLN A 60 0.44 9.00 -5.69
CA GLN A 60 0.74 8.00 -6.71
C GLN A 60 -0.50 7.45 -7.40
N VAL A 61 -1.58 7.21 -6.64
CA VAL A 61 -2.88 6.80 -7.21
C VAL A 61 -3.40 7.88 -8.15
N LEU A 62 -3.38 9.15 -7.71
CA LEU A 62 -3.80 10.29 -8.51
C LEU A 62 -2.95 10.42 -9.79
N LEU A 63 -1.63 10.32 -9.68
CA LEU A 63 -0.71 10.42 -10.82
C LEU A 63 -1.01 9.37 -11.90
N ARG A 64 -1.32 8.13 -11.49
CA ARG A 64 -1.70 7.06 -12.43
C ARG A 64 -3.06 7.32 -13.08
N ALA A 65 -4.02 7.87 -12.33
CA ALA A 65 -5.33 8.21 -12.85
C ALA A 65 -5.27 9.34 -13.89
N VAL A 66 -4.53 10.41 -13.63
CA VAL A 66 -4.44 11.55 -14.55
C VAL A 66 -3.67 11.22 -15.83
N ARG A 67 -2.65 10.35 -15.77
CA ARG A 67 -1.91 9.89 -16.95
C ARG A 67 -2.69 8.92 -17.82
N ARG A 68 -3.74 8.27 -17.30
CA ARG A 68 -4.62 7.38 -18.08
C ARG A 68 -5.55 8.15 -19.02
N SER A 69 -5.83 9.42 -18.72
CA SER A 69 -6.82 10.24 -19.42
C SER A 69 -6.23 11.19 -20.47
N GLY A 70 -4.92 11.19 -20.71
CA GLY A 70 -4.31 12.12 -21.65
C GLY A 70 -2.90 11.73 -22.06
N ASP A 71 -2.72 11.60 -23.36
CA ASP A 71 -1.45 11.70 -24.07
C ASP A 71 -0.56 12.83 -23.51
N GLY A 72 0.58 12.47 -22.93
CA GLY A 72 1.84 13.09 -23.35
C GLY A 72 2.40 14.35 -22.67
N ARG A 73 1.84 14.94 -21.60
CA ARG A 73 2.56 16.05 -20.92
C ARG A 73 2.38 16.14 -19.41
N VAL A 74 3.45 15.80 -18.68
CA VAL A 74 3.67 16.27 -17.31
C VAL A 74 4.32 17.66 -17.44
N PRO A 75 3.77 18.76 -16.88
CA PRO A 75 4.53 19.99 -16.79
C PRO A 75 5.77 19.71 -15.93
N ALA A 76 6.95 19.97 -16.48
CA ALA A 76 8.18 19.93 -15.71
C ALA A 76 8.01 20.86 -14.51
N SER A 77 8.03 20.30 -13.31
CA SER A 77 8.14 21.06 -12.07
C SER A 77 9.56 21.63 -12.03
N GLY A 78 9.70 22.87 -12.50
CA GLY A 78 10.81 23.73 -12.12
C GLY A 78 10.70 24.19 -10.67
#